data_AF-A0A531KLI6-F1
#
_entry.id   AF-A0A531KLI6-F1
#
_cell.length_a   1.000
_cell.length_b   1.000
_cell.length_c   1.000
_cell.angle_alpha   90.00
_cell.angle_beta   90.00
_cell.angle_gamma   90.00
#
_symmetry.space_group_name_H-M   'P 1'
#
loop_
_entity.id
_entity.type
_entity.pdbx_description
1 polymer ?
#
loop_
_entity_poly.entity_id
_entity_poly.type
_entity_poly.pdbx_seq_one_letter_code
_entity_poly.pdbx_strand_id
1 'polypeptide(L)'
;PATGLFISLPEDRQPALNRLYIRLGRMPEPGRGDEVVVTEGFAKAHAFRPGSHFAAILNGRKRDLVVVGIALSPEFIYAIGPGDRMPDERRFAIVWMSEKALASVYNLDGAFSSVILSLMRDASEGEVITRLDALLDRYGGQAAYGREDQTSHAFLEHGLDMLRNMSRTLPPIFLLVAAFLINVTLSRIVALEREQIGLLK
;
A
#
# COMPACT_ATOMS: atom_id res chain seq x y z
N PRO A 1 -15.59 -15.71 -6.71
CA PRO A 1 -14.38 -16.28 -6.05
C PRO A 1 -13.36 -15.15 -5.92
N ALA A 2 -12.72 -15.02 -4.76
CA ALA A 2 -11.64 -14.07 -4.55
C ALA A 2 -10.30 -14.75 -4.80
N THR A 3 -9.34 -14.00 -5.31
CA THR A 3 -7.93 -14.41 -5.42
C THR A 3 -7.21 -13.90 -4.18
N GLY A 4 -6.29 -14.69 -3.63
CA GLY A 4 -5.54 -14.30 -2.44
C GLY A 4 -4.03 -14.41 -2.64
N LEU A 5 -3.28 -13.46 -2.11
CA LEU A 5 -1.85 -13.59 -1.89
C LEU A 5 -1.62 -14.04 -0.44
N PHE A 6 -0.95 -15.18 -0.28
CA PHE A 6 -0.59 -15.73 1.01
C PHE A 6 0.85 -15.39 1.34
N ILE A 7 1.07 -14.82 2.51
CA ILE A 7 2.38 -14.35 2.98
C ILE A 7 2.72 -15.07 4.28
N SER A 8 3.91 -15.67 4.32
CA SER A 8 4.41 -16.32 5.53
C SER A 8 4.83 -15.28 6.58
N LEU A 9 4.48 -15.56 7.83
CA LEU A 9 5.01 -14.86 9.00
C LEU A 9 5.97 -15.77 9.75
N PRO A 10 7.16 -15.28 10.16
CA PRO A 10 8.05 -16.03 11.03
C PRO A 10 7.33 -16.39 12.33
N GLU A 11 7.50 -17.61 12.83
CA GLU A 11 6.75 -18.11 13.99
C GLU A 11 7.09 -17.38 15.29
N ASP A 12 8.38 -17.10 15.52
CA ASP A 12 8.86 -16.64 16.83
C ASP A 12 9.03 -15.12 16.93
N ARG A 13 8.84 -14.40 15.81
CA ARG A 13 9.09 -12.95 15.74
C ARG A 13 8.32 -12.30 14.62
N GLN A 14 7.97 -11.02 14.81
CA GLN A 14 7.57 -10.22 13.66
C GLN A 14 8.73 -10.02 12.69
N PRO A 15 8.45 -9.93 11.39
CA PRO A 15 9.41 -9.46 10.40
C PRO A 15 10.10 -8.16 10.87
N ALA A 16 11.40 -8.01 10.60
CA ALA A 16 12.12 -6.78 10.95
C ALA A 16 11.62 -5.60 10.11
N LEU A 17 11.27 -5.88 8.85
CA LEU A 17 10.68 -4.96 7.89
C LEU A 17 9.20 -5.29 7.72
N ASN A 18 8.39 -4.30 7.35
CA ASN A 18 6.98 -4.50 7.01
C ASN A 18 6.16 -5.20 8.11
N ARG A 19 6.42 -4.79 9.36
CA ARG A 19 5.70 -5.27 10.53
C ARG A 19 4.19 -5.08 10.37
N LEU A 20 3.45 -6.12 10.70
CA LEU A 20 1.99 -6.05 10.75
C LEU A 20 1.55 -5.24 11.95
N TYR A 21 0.71 -4.25 11.70
CA TYR A 21 -0.02 -3.57 12.74
C TYR A 21 -1.36 -4.30 12.96
N ILE A 22 -1.46 -5.05 14.05
CA ILE A 22 -2.69 -5.74 14.43
C ILE A 22 -3.73 -4.71 14.86
N ARG A 23 -4.80 -4.59 14.10
CA ARG A 23 -5.92 -3.70 14.41
C ARG A 23 -6.88 -4.34 15.40
N LEU A 24 -7.15 -5.63 15.21
CA LEU A 24 -8.08 -6.46 15.99
C LEU A 24 -7.57 -7.90 16.06
N GLY A 25 -7.80 -8.57 17.19
CA GLY A 25 -7.42 -9.98 17.38
C GLY A 25 -5.93 -10.15 17.71
N ARG A 26 -5.32 -11.20 17.15
CA ARG A 26 -3.92 -11.56 17.41
C ARG A 26 -3.21 -12.09 16.16
N MET A 27 -1.89 -12.27 16.26
CA MET A 27 -1.11 -13.02 15.27
C MET A 27 -1.47 -14.52 15.31
N PRO A 28 -1.24 -15.29 14.23
CA PRO A 28 -1.38 -16.74 14.23
C PRO A 28 -0.43 -17.36 15.27
N GLU A 29 -0.92 -18.35 16.01
CA GLU A 29 -0.10 -19.08 16.98
C GLU A 29 0.86 -20.05 16.26
N PRO A 30 2.11 -20.18 16.75
CA PRO A 30 3.03 -21.20 16.24
C PRO A 30 2.41 -22.60 16.30
N GLY A 31 2.54 -23.38 15.22
CA GLY A 31 1.97 -24.72 15.12
C GLY A 31 0.47 -24.80 14.77
N ARG A 32 -0.26 -23.67 14.73
CA ARG A 32 -1.63 -23.62 14.19
C ARG A 32 -1.60 -23.31 12.69
N GLY A 33 -1.84 -24.32 11.86
CA GLY A 33 -1.72 -24.20 10.40
C GLY A 33 -2.97 -23.73 9.66
N ASP A 34 -4.07 -23.56 10.38
CA ASP A 34 -5.37 -23.08 9.91
C ASP A 34 -5.65 -21.62 10.30
N GLU A 35 -4.85 -21.06 11.21
CA GLU A 35 -5.00 -19.68 11.66
C GLU A 35 -4.40 -18.68 10.67
N VAL A 36 -5.15 -17.62 10.39
CA VAL A 36 -4.73 -16.55 9.49
C VAL A 36 -5.05 -15.16 10.02
N VAL A 37 -4.23 -14.20 9.58
CA VAL A 37 -4.52 -12.77 9.69
C VAL A 37 -4.85 -12.24 8.31
N VAL A 38 -5.84 -11.37 8.20
CA VAL A 38 -6.27 -10.79 6.91
C VAL A 38 -6.14 -9.27 6.93
N THR A 39 -6.08 -8.65 5.75
CA THR A 39 -6.13 -7.18 5.64
C THR A 39 -7.46 -6.61 6.12
N GLU A 40 -7.42 -5.40 6.66
CA GLU A 40 -8.62 -4.70 7.12
C GLU A 40 -9.65 -4.49 6.00
N GLY A 41 -9.21 -4.10 4.79
CA GLY A 41 -10.10 -3.91 3.63
C GLY A 41 -10.87 -5.19 3.29
N PHE A 42 -10.17 -6.32 3.19
CA PHE A 42 -10.79 -7.62 2.92
C PHE A 42 -11.74 -8.05 4.04
N ALA A 43 -11.34 -7.86 5.31
CA ALA A 43 -12.21 -8.16 6.44
C ALA A 43 -13.50 -7.32 6.43
N LYS A 44 -13.40 -6.03 6.15
CA LYS A 44 -14.57 -5.13 6.03
C LYS A 44 -15.47 -5.52 4.87
N ALA A 45 -14.89 -5.79 3.70
CA ALA A 45 -15.61 -6.17 2.49
C ALA A 45 -16.47 -7.45 2.66
N HIS A 46 -15.98 -8.40 3.45
CA HIS A 46 -16.63 -9.69 3.72
C HIS A 46 -17.24 -9.80 5.13
N ALA A 47 -17.28 -8.70 5.88
CA ALA A 47 -17.77 -8.64 7.26
C ALA A 47 -17.11 -9.65 8.23
N PHE A 48 -15.84 -10.01 7.98
CA PHE A 48 -15.10 -10.90 8.84
C PHE A 48 -14.70 -10.25 10.16
N ARG A 49 -14.68 -11.07 11.20
CA ARG A 49 -14.20 -10.76 12.55
C ARG A 49 -13.27 -11.88 13.02
N PRO A 50 -12.41 -11.65 14.02
CA PRO A 50 -11.71 -12.74 14.67
C PRO A 50 -12.68 -13.85 15.09
N GLY A 51 -12.38 -15.10 14.74
CA GLY A 51 -13.25 -16.28 14.84
C GLY A 51 -14.07 -16.59 13.58
N SER A 52 -14.01 -15.77 12.53
CA SER A 52 -14.66 -16.06 11.25
C SER A 52 -13.91 -17.15 10.49
N HIS A 53 -14.65 -17.97 9.73
CA HIS A 53 -14.09 -19.05 8.93
C HIS A 53 -14.31 -18.79 7.44
N PHE A 54 -13.34 -19.15 6.62
CA PHE A 54 -13.50 -19.19 5.17
C PHE A 54 -12.66 -20.31 4.56
N ALA A 55 -13.09 -20.80 3.40
CA ALA A 55 -12.33 -21.81 2.67
C ALA A 55 -11.42 -21.16 1.62
N ALA A 56 -10.17 -21.61 1.55
CA ALA A 56 -9.22 -21.25 0.50
C ALA A 56 -8.73 -22.50 -0.23
N ILE A 57 -8.45 -22.37 -1.53
CA ILE A 57 -7.79 -23.43 -2.31
C ILE A 57 -6.30 -23.11 -2.31
N LEU A 58 -5.53 -23.89 -1.56
CA LEU A 58 -4.08 -23.74 -1.42
C LEU A 58 -3.39 -24.95 -2.03
N ASN A 59 -2.50 -24.71 -3.01
CA ASN A 59 -1.81 -25.77 -3.76
C ASN A 59 -2.77 -26.89 -4.25
N GLY A 60 -3.90 -26.49 -4.85
CA GLY A 60 -4.94 -27.39 -5.37
C GLY A 60 -5.84 -28.07 -4.33
N ARG A 61 -5.61 -27.84 -3.03
CA ARG A 61 -6.38 -28.46 -1.93
C ARG A 61 -7.22 -27.42 -1.19
N LYS A 62 -8.50 -27.72 -0.98
CA LYS A 62 -9.39 -26.90 -0.15
C LYS A 62 -8.98 -27.02 1.32
N ARG A 63 -8.80 -25.89 2.00
CA ARG A 63 -8.55 -25.79 3.44
C ARG A 63 -9.49 -24.77 4.05
N ASP A 64 -10.04 -25.11 5.22
CA ASP A 64 -10.81 -24.18 6.03
C ASP A 64 -9.84 -23.42 6.93
N LEU A 65 -9.94 -22.08 6.88
CA LEU A 65 -9.05 -21.16 7.58
C LEU A 65 -9.85 -20.36 8.61
N VAL A 66 -9.22 -20.05 9.73
CA VAL A 66 -9.78 -19.27 10.83
C VAL A 66 -9.12 -17.91 10.89
N VAL A 67 -9.89 -16.85 10.74
CA VAL A 67 -9.42 -15.48 10.93
C VAL A 67 -9.18 -15.26 12.42
N VAL A 68 -7.93 -15.13 12.86
CA VAL A 68 -7.59 -14.83 14.26
C VAL A 68 -7.21 -13.37 14.50
N GLY A 69 -6.93 -12.63 13.41
CA GLY A 69 -6.63 -11.21 13.48
C GLY A 69 -6.89 -10.47 12.17
N ILE A 70 -7.00 -9.16 12.32
CA ILE A 70 -7.12 -8.21 11.22
C ILE A 70 -5.97 -7.23 11.36
N ALA A 71 -5.19 -7.05 10.29
CA ALA A 71 -3.98 -6.24 10.32
C ALA A 71 -3.90 -5.25 9.15
N LEU A 72 -3.02 -4.27 9.34
CA LEU A 72 -2.55 -3.35 8.32
C LEU A 72 -1.06 -3.65 8.04
N SER A 73 -0.67 -3.60 6.78
CA SER A 73 0.74 -3.70 6.36
C SER A 73 1.10 -2.51 5.47
N PRO A 74 2.27 -1.88 5.68
CA PRO A 74 2.73 -0.81 4.81
C PRO A 74 2.99 -1.26 3.37
N GLU A 75 3.19 -2.56 3.12
CA GLU A 75 3.39 -3.10 1.76
C GLU A 75 2.10 -3.17 0.95
N PHE A 76 0.95 -3.24 1.63
CA PHE A 76 -0.36 -3.52 1.04
C PHE A 76 -1.38 -2.45 1.42
N ILE A 77 -1.00 -1.18 1.23
CA ILE A 77 -1.93 -0.05 1.33
C ILE A 77 -2.92 -0.11 0.16
N TYR A 78 -2.42 -0.48 -1.03
CA TYR A 78 -3.23 -0.71 -2.22
C TYR A 78 -3.15 -2.19 -2.61
N ALA A 79 -4.16 -2.96 -2.23
CA ALA A 79 -4.25 -4.38 -2.56
C ALA A 79 -4.70 -4.56 -4.02
N ILE A 80 -3.74 -4.53 -4.95
CA ILE A 80 -3.97 -4.74 -6.39
C ILE A 80 -3.63 -6.18 -6.73
N GLY A 81 -4.61 -6.92 -7.26
CA GLY A 81 -4.42 -8.30 -7.70
C GLY A 81 -3.56 -8.40 -8.96
N PRO A 82 -2.90 -9.55 -9.22
CA PRO A 82 -2.17 -9.78 -10.46
C PRO A 82 -3.07 -9.56 -11.69
N GLY A 83 -2.72 -8.58 -12.54
CA GLY A 83 -3.46 -8.22 -13.75
C GLY A 83 -4.59 -7.20 -13.56
N ASP A 84 -4.90 -6.81 -12.32
CA ASP A 84 -5.86 -5.75 -12.04
C ASP A 84 -5.19 -4.37 -12.13
N ARG A 85 -5.94 -3.37 -12.60
CA ARG A 85 -5.47 -1.97 -12.71
C ARG A 85 -5.90 -1.09 -11.54
N MET A 86 -6.80 -1.57 -10.70
CA MET A 86 -7.38 -0.82 -9.59
C MET A 86 -7.52 -1.76 -8.38
N PRO A 87 -7.30 -1.29 -7.14
CA PRO A 87 -7.53 -2.11 -5.95
C PRO A 87 -9.00 -2.56 -5.84
N ASP A 88 -9.21 -3.85 -5.54
CA ASP A 88 -10.53 -4.41 -5.25
C ASP A 88 -10.46 -5.30 -4.01
N GLU A 89 -10.84 -4.72 -2.87
CA GLU A 89 -10.82 -5.39 -1.57
C GLU A 89 -11.82 -6.55 -1.46
N ARG A 90 -12.80 -6.66 -2.38
CA ARG A 90 -13.73 -7.80 -2.40
C ARG A 90 -13.11 -8.98 -3.15
N ARG A 91 -12.32 -8.71 -4.19
CA ARG A 91 -11.79 -9.72 -5.12
C ARG A 91 -10.36 -10.13 -4.82
N PHE A 92 -9.58 -9.30 -4.12
CA PHE A 92 -8.19 -9.59 -3.79
C PHE A 92 -7.96 -9.56 -2.27
N ALA A 93 -7.49 -10.69 -1.73
CA ALA A 93 -7.18 -10.86 -0.32
C ALA A 93 -5.66 -10.88 -0.10
N ILE A 94 -5.17 -10.17 0.90
CA ILE A 94 -3.84 -10.44 1.45
C ILE A 94 -4.04 -11.18 2.76
N VAL A 95 -3.43 -12.35 2.85
CA VAL A 95 -3.62 -13.28 3.98
C VAL A 95 -2.25 -13.66 4.52
N TRP A 96 -2.08 -13.52 5.82
CA TRP A 96 -0.86 -13.94 6.52
C TRP A 96 -1.11 -15.23 7.29
N MET A 97 -0.16 -16.15 7.19
CA MET A 97 -0.18 -17.47 7.83
C MET A 97 1.20 -17.77 8.40
N SER A 98 1.31 -18.69 9.36
CA SER A 98 2.61 -19.14 9.87
C SER A 98 3.47 -19.72 8.74
N GLU A 99 4.78 -19.40 8.78
CA GLU A 99 5.75 -19.83 7.78
C GLU A 99 5.77 -21.34 7.60
N LYS A 100 5.80 -22.12 8.69
CA LYS A 100 5.79 -23.59 8.61
C LYS A 100 4.52 -24.13 7.95
N ALA A 101 3.36 -23.52 8.24
CA ALA A 101 2.10 -23.98 7.64
C ALA A 101 2.09 -23.70 6.13
N LEU A 102 2.53 -22.52 5.72
CA LEU A 102 2.58 -22.16 4.31
C LEU A 102 3.68 -22.92 3.54
N ALA A 103 4.85 -23.12 4.14
CA ALA A 103 5.92 -23.94 3.57
C ALA A 103 5.45 -25.39 3.35
N SER A 104 4.78 -25.98 4.34
CA SER A 104 4.22 -27.33 4.23
C SER A 104 3.11 -27.45 3.18
N VAL A 105 2.32 -26.40 2.95
CA VAL A 105 1.30 -26.37 1.87
C VAL A 105 1.95 -26.53 0.51
N TYR A 106 3.04 -25.81 0.27
CA TYR A 106 3.68 -25.66 -1.03
C TYR A 106 4.92 -26.55 -1.21
N ASN A 107 5.24 -27.42 -0.24
CA ASN A 107 6.47 -28.22 -0.20
C ASN A 107 7.73 -27.35 -0.35
N LEU A 108 7.77 -26.22 0.37
CA LEU A 108 8.85 -25.24 0.35
C LEU A 108 9.65 -25.23 1.67
N ASP A 109 9.76 -26.37 2.34
CA ASP A 109 10.52 -26.46 3.59
C ASP A 109 12.00 -26.13 3.35
N GLY A 110 12.48 -25.06 4.00
CA GLY A 110 13.84 -24.54 3.80
C GLY A 110 14.02 -23.69 2.53
N ALA A 111 12.95 -23.37 1.81
CA ALA A 111 12.95 -22.48 0.65
C ALA A 111 12.18 -21.18 0.95
N PHE A 112 12.44 -20.14 0.15
CA PHE A 112 11.71 -18.88 0.21
C PHE A 112 11.24 -18.48 -1.19
N SER A 113 10.16 -17.69 -1.25
CA SER A 113 9.62 -17.16 -2.51
C SER A 113 9.89 -15.67 -2.70
N SER A 114 10.24 -14.95 -1.64
CA SER A 114 10.55 -13.52 -1.69
C SER A 114 11.60 -13.17 -0.63
N VAL A 115 12.39 -12.12 -0.92
CA VAL A 115 13.38 -11.55 -0.01
C VAL A 115 13.19 -10.06 0.02
N ILE A 116 13.22 -9.49 1.22
CA ILE A 116 13.08 -8.04 1.44
C ILE A 116 14.31 -7.59 2.24
N LEU A 117 14.93 -6.51 1.78
CA LEU A 117 16.16 -5.98 2.36
C LEU A 117 15.98 -4.50 2.69
N SER A 118 16.70 -4.03 3.71
CA SER A 118 16.89 -2.62 3.99
C SER A 118 18.34 -2.24 3.72
N LEU A 119 18.53 -1.12 3.02
CA LEU A 119 19.85 -0.60 2.72
C LEU A 119 20.41 0.21 3.91
N MET A 120 21.71 0.11 4.13
CA MET A 120 22.43 1.05 5.00
C MET A 120 22.50 2.43 4.34
N ARG A 121 22.72 3.48 5.14
CA ARG A 121 22.66 4.89 4.71
C ARG A 121 23.46 5.19 3.43
N ASP A 122 24.63 4.58 3.28
CA ASP A 122 25.57 4.86 2.19
C ASP A 122 25.66 3.70 1.17
N ALA A 123 24.75 2.72 1.23
CA ALA A 123 24.74 1.61 0.29
C ALA A 123 24.12 2.03 -1.05
N SER A 124 24.77 1.65 -2.15
CA SER A 124 24.25 1.84 -3.51
C SER A 124 23.17 0.80 -3.83
N GLU A 125 21.93 1.24 -4.07
CA GLU A 125 20.80 0.36 -4.39
C GLU A 125 21.07 -0.50 -5.64
N GLY A 126 21.57 0.11 -6.72
CA GLY A 126 21.89 -0.61 -7.95
C GLY A 126 22.99 -1.66 -7.79
N GLU A 127 24.00 -1.38 -6.97
CA GLU A 127 25.06 -2.36 -6.67
C GLU A 127 24.53 -3.54 -5.86
N VAL A 128 23.66 -3.28 -4.88
CA VAL A 128 23.03 -4.31 -4.07
C VAL A 128 22.10 -5.18 -4.93
N ILE A 129 21.29 -4.58 -5.80
CA ILE A 129 20.42 -5.31 -6.75
C ILE A 129 21.27 -6.22 -7.64
N THR A 130 22.32 -5.68 -8.27
CA THR A 130 23.19 -6.46 -9.17
C THR A 130 23.81 -7.66 -8.48
N ARG A 131 24.29 -7.48 -7.24
CA ARG A 131 24.88 -8.58 -6.45
C ARG A 131 23.84 -9.59 -6.00
N LEU A 132 22.65 -9.14 -5.62
CA LEU A 132 21.57 -10.01 -5.20
C LEU A 132 21.07 -10.88 -6.37
N ASP A 133 20.88 -10.27 -7.54
CA ASP A 133 20.49 -10.97 -8.76
C ASP A 133 21.51 -12.04 -9.13
N ALA A 134 22.81 -11.71 -9.08
CA ALA A 134 23.88 -12.68 -9.35
C ALA A 134 23.90 -13.85 -8.35
N LEU A 135 23.56 -13.61 -7.08
CA LEU A 135 23.46 -14.67 -6.05
C LEU A 135 22.23 -15.57 -6.26
N LEU A 136 21.11 -14.99 -6.73
CA LEU A 136 19.83 -15.67 -6.89
C LEU A 136 19.62 -16.26 -8.29
N ASP A 137 20.47 -15.94 -9.26
CA ASP A 137 20.39 -16.40 -10.65
C ASP A 137 20.27 -17.93 -10.74
N ARG A 138 21.12 -18.65 -10.01
CA ARG A 138 21.09 -20.13 -9.97
C ARG A 138 19.81 -20.74 -9.40
N TYR A 139 18.99 -19.93 -8.73
CA TYR A 139 17.72 -20.33 -8.13
C TYR A 139 16.51 -19.87 -8.94
N GLY A 140 16.72 -19.23 -10.10
CA GLY A 140 15.65 -18.66 -10.91
C GLY A 140 15.03 -17.40 -10.28
N GLY A 141 15.84 -16.64 -9.52
CA GLY A 141 15.41 -15.36 -8.96
C GLY A 141 14.91 -14.40 -10.05
N GLN A 142 13.84 -13.67 -9.74
CA GLN A 142 13.42 -12.53 -10.57
C GLN A 142 14.32 -11.33 -10.28
N ALA A 143 14.43 -10.40 -11.24
CA ALA A 143 15.20 -9.17 -11.06
C ALA A 143 14.70 -8.40 -9.82
N ALA A 144 15.61 -8.12 -8.89
CA ALA A 144 15.31 -7.30 -7.73
C ALA A 144 15.01 -5.86 -8.16
N TYR A 145 14.12 -5.20 -7.42
CA TYR A 145 13.68 -3.84 -7.70
C TYR A 145 13.76 -2.98 -6.44
N GLY A 146 13.85 -1.67 -6.65
CA GLY A 146 13.97 -0.70 -5.57
C GLY A 146 12.66 -0.38 -4.88
N ARG A 147 12.72 0.39 -3.79
CA ARG A 147 11.49 0.80 -3.08
C ARG A 147 10.57 1.64 -3.96
N GLU A 148 11.15 2.45 -4.85
CA GLU A 148 10.40 3.32 -5.77
C GLU A 148 9.46 2.53 -6.69
N ASP A 149 9.86 1.32 -7.07
CA ASP A 149 9.07 0.43 -7.93
C ASP A 149 8.09 -0.47 -7.17
N GLN A 150 8.11 -0.44 -5.82
CA GLN A 150 7.15 -1.19 -5.01
C GLN A 150 5.75 -0.63 -5.23
N THR A 151 4.79 -1.48 -5.58
CA THR A 151 3.47 -1.05 -6.06
C THR A 151 2.76 -0.09 -5.12
N SER A 152 2.62 -0.43 -3.84
CA SER A 152 1.97 0.47 -2.87
C SER A 152 2.71 1.80 -2.71
N HIS A 153 4.04 1.80 -2.76
CA HIS A 153 4.86 3.00 -2.67
C HIS A 153 4.70 3.90 -3.91
N ALA A 154 4.83 3.34 -5.11
CA ALA A 154 4.65 4.07 -6.37
C ALA A 154 3.26 4.72 -6.45
N PHE A 155 2.20 3.97 -6.14
CA PHE A 155 0.83 4.50 -6.14
C PHE A 155 0.63 5.61 -5.10
N LEU A 156 1.20 5.46 -3.90
CA LEU A 156 1.12 6.46 -2.86
C LEU A 156 1.86 7.75 -3.27
N GLU A 157 3.08 7.63 -3.79
CA GLU A 157 3.91 8.77 -4.20
C GLU A 157 3.25 9.55 -5.34
N HIS A 158 2.72 8.85 -6.36
CA HIS A 158 1.95 9.49 -7.43
C HIS A 158 0.73 10.27 -6.92
N GLY A 159 0.01 9.73 -5.93
CA GLY A 159 -1.12 10.41 -5.30
C GLY A 159 -0.70 11.68 -4.55
N LEU A 160 0.40 11.61 -3.79
CA LEU A 160 0.96 12.74 -3.04
C LEU A 160 1.50 13.84 -3.97
N ASP A 161 2.14 13.45 -5.07
CA ASP A 161 2.64 14.38 -6.08
C ASP A 161 1.50 15.13 -6.77
N MET A 162 0.41 14.44 -7.12
CA MET A 162 -0.77 15.08 -7.67
C MET A 162 -1.34 16.11 -6.70
N LEU A 163 -1.47 15.75 -5.42
CA LEU A 163 -1.96 16.66 -4.38
C LEU A 163 -1.04 17.88 -4.20
N ARG A 164 0.28 17.65 -4.23
CA ARG A 164 1.30 18.72 -4.14
C ARG A 164 1.23 19.67 -5.33
N ASN A 165 1.03 19.13 -6.54
CA ASN A 165 0.88 19.93 -7.75
C ASN A 165 -0.41 20.76 -7.71
N MET A 166 -1.53 20.20 -7.28
CA MET A 166 -2.77 20.96 -7.09
C MET A 166 -2.60 22.08 -6.05
N SER A 167 -1.97 21.77 -4.92
CA SER A 167 -1.71 22.74 -3.86
C SER A 167 -0.78 23.88 -4.30
N ARG A 168 0.08 23.68 -5.29
CA ARG A 168 0.96 24.73 -5.83
C ARG A 168 0.31 25.55 -6.94
N THR A 169 -0.55 24.94 -7.74
CA THR A 169 -1.13 25.57 -8.93
C THR A 169 -2.44 26.32 -8.64
N LEU A 170 -3.29 25.78 -7.76
CA LEU A 170 -4.61 26.34 -7.48
C LEU A 170 -4.56 27.70 -6.74
N PRO A 171 -3.74 27.90 -5.69
CA PRO A 171 -3.75 29.16 -4.94
C PRO A 171 -3.34 30.40 -5.76
N PRO A 172 -2.28 30.37 -6.59
CA PRO A 172 -1.95 31.51 -7.45
C PRO A 172 -3.06 31.90 -8.43
N ILE A 173 -3.77 30.92 -8.99
CA ILE A 173 -4.91 31.18 -9.88
C ILE A 173 -6.01 31.92 -9.12
N PHE A 174 -6.36 31.45 -7.92
CA PHE A 174 -7.34 32.13 -7.07
C PHE A 174 -6.91 33.56 -6.72
N LEU A 175 -5.64 33.76 -6.37
CA LEU A 175 -5.09 35.10 -6.09
C LEU A 175 -5.16 36.01 -7.31
N LEU A 176 -4.84 35.51 -8.50
CA LEU A 176 -4.92 36.28 -9.75
C LEU A 176 -6.37 36.69 -10.06
N VAL A 177 -7.32 35.76 -9.94
CA VAL A 177 -8.75 36.05 -10.15
C VAL A 177 -9.25 37.06 -9.11
N ALA A 178 -8.89 36.90 -7.84
CA ALA A 178 -9.27 37.83 -6.78
C ALA A 178 -8.69 39.23 -7.02
N ALA A 179 -7.40 39.34 -7.35
CA ALA A 179 -6.75 40.62 -7.67
C ALA A 179 -7.40 41.29 -8.89
N PHE A 180 -7.74 40.53 -9.92
CA PHE A 180 -8.44 41.04 -11.10
C PHE A 180 -9.83 41.59 -10.75
N LEU A 181 -10.62 40.85 -9.97
CA LEU A 181 -11.94 41.31 -9.51
C LEU A 181 -11.82 42.60 -8.68
N ILE A 182 -10.88 42.65 -7.74
CA ILE A 182 -10.61 43.86 -6.93
C ILE A 182 -10.26 45.04 -7.83
N ASN A 183 -9.38 44.85 -8.82
CA ASN A 183 -8.98 45.91 -9.75
C ASN A 183 -10.17 46.44 -10.57
N VAL A 184 -11.05 45.55 -11.04
CA VAL A 184 -12.26 45.94 -11.78
C VAL A 184 -13.23 46.72 -10.90
N THR A 185 -13.46 46.25 -9.66
CA THR A 185 -14.34 46.94 -8.71
C THR A 185 -13.79 48.31 -8.32
N LEU A 186 -12.49 48.42 -8.00
CA LEU A 186 -11.84 49.70 -7.67
C LEU A 186 -11.87 50.67 -8.85
N SER A 187 -11.55 50.20 -10.07
CA SER A 187 -11.64 51.02 -11.28
C SER A 187 -13.05 51.57 -11.51
N ARG A 188 -14.07 50.76 -11.22
CA ARG A 188 -15.48 51.17 -11.32
C ARG A 188 -15.84 52.26 -10.30
N ILE A 189 -15.40 52.10 -9.05
CA ILE A 189 -15.62 53.09 -7.98
C ILE A 189 -14.95 54.43 -8.36
N VAL A 190 -13.68 54.39 -8.75
CA VAL A 190 -12.92 55.58 -9.17
C VAL A 190 -13.57 56.29 -10.36
N ALA A 191 -14.08 55.53 -11.34
CA ALA A 191 -14.78 56.11 -12.49
C ALA A 191 -16.08 56.83 -12.11
N LEU A 192 -16.83 56.30 -11.13
CA LEU A 192 -18.06 56.91 -10.63
C LEU A 192 -17.81 58.15 -9.77
N GLU A 193 -16.78 58.13 -8.93
CA GLU A 193 -16.43 59.27 -8.07
C GLU A 193 -15.64 60.36 -8.78
N ARG A 194 -15.27 60.14 -10.05
CA ARG A 194 -14.46 61.07 -10.85
C ARG A 194 -15.09 62.47 -10.99
N GLU A 195 -16.43 62.54 -10.99
CA GLU A 195 -17.18 63.80 -11.06
C GLU A 195 -17.09 64.60 -9.75
N GLN A 196 -17.12 63.92 -8.59
CA GLN A 196 -16.91 64.54 -7.27
C GLN A 196 -15.45 64.95 -7.05
N ILE A 197 -14.50 64.13 -7.50
CA ILE A 197 -13.06 64.44 -7.44
C ILE A 197 -12.72 65.65 -8.31
N GLY A 198 -13.42 65.84 -9.44
CA GLY A 198 -13.27 67.00 -10.32
C GLY A 198 -13.80 68.32 -9.73
N LEU A 199 -14.78 68.27 -8.83
CA LEU A 199 -15.39 69.44 -8.17
C LEU A 199 -14.60 69.93 -6.94
N LEU A 200 -13.73 69.09 -6.37
CA LEU A 200 -12.85 69.42 -5.24
C LEU A 200 -11.47 69.96 -5.67
N LYS A 201 -11.28 70.22 -6.97
CA LYS A 201 -10.06 70.80 -7.54
C LYS A 201 -10.29 72.24 -7.95
#